data_AF-A0A1A8L7G5-F1
#
_entry.id   AF-A0A1A8L7G5-F1
#
_cell.length_a   1.000
_cell.length_b   1.000
_cell.length_c   1.000
_cell.angle_alpha   90.00
_cell.angle_beta   90.00
_cell.angle_gamma   90.00
#
_symmetry.space_group_name_H-M   'P 1'
#
loop_
_entity.id
_entity.type
_entity.pdbx_description
1 polymer ?
#
loop_
_entity_poly.entity_id
_entity_poly.type
_entity_poly.pdbx_seq_one_letter_code
_entity_poly.pdbx_strand_id
1 'polypeptide(L)'
;HKTFIYFLFMESKGKDTTDLRDENFLCEMAFLCDITSHLNVMNLQLQGRGRVISDMYSTVQAFKTKLSLWETQMRKENLSHFPSCQTMKEKLSTAVFPSAQFADKLNILAADLLTLKPKNAGFNCSAILLQLTWKAHHQTYKWS
;
A
#
# COMPACT_ATOMS: atom_id res chain seq x y z
N HIS A 1 2.91 -5.16 7.07
CA HIS A 1 2.63 -5.30 8.52
C HIS A 1 3.78 -5.96 9.30
N LYS A 2 4.15 -7.23 9.06
CA LYS A 2 5.24 -7.89 9.82
C LYS A 2 6.62 -7.24 9.65
N THR A 3 6.96 -6.76 8.45
CA THR A 3 8.26 -6.13 8.14
C THR A 3 8.43 -4.75 8.81
N PHE A 4 7.38 -3.94 8.85
CA PHE A 4 7.40 -2.63 9.52
C PHE A 4 7.46 -2.76 11.05
N ILE A 5 6.72 -3.72 11.62
CA ILE A 5 6.82 -4.06 13.05
C ILE A 5 8.22 -4.63 13.37
N TYR A 6 8.79 -5.46 12.51
CA TYR A 6 10.14 -5.98 12.69
C TYR A 6 11.18 -4.85 12.63
N PHE A 7 11.03 -3.89 11.72
CA PHE A 7 11.90 -2.71 11.66
C PHE A 7 11.80 -1.85 12.94
N LEU A 8 10.58 -1.46 13.36
CA LEU A 8 10.35 -0.73 14.62
C LEU A 8 10.90 -1.50 15.84
N PHE A 9 10.78 -2.84 15.82
CA PHE A 9 11.33 -3.70 16.87
C PHE A 9 12.86 -3.72 16.84
N MET A 10 13.50 -3.80 15.67
CA MET A 10 14.96 -3.78 15.54
C MET A 10 15.55 -2.42 15.95
N GLU A 11 14.86 -1.33 15.63
CA GLU A 11 15.16 0.04 16.10
C GLU A 11 15.06 0.12 17.64
N SER A 12 14.01 -0.45 18.24
CA SER A 12 13.84 -0.50 19.72
C SER A 12 14.92 -1.32 20.45
N LYS A 13 15.64 -2.19 19.71
CA LYS A 13 16.69 -3.06 20.23
C LYS A 13 18.10 -2.51 19.99
N GLY A 14 18.24 -1.30 19.44
CA GLY A 14 19.54 -0.65 19.25
C GLY A 14 20.50 -1.40 18.32
N LYS A 15 19.97 -2.26 17.44
CA LYS A 15 20.80 -2.97 16.45
C LYS A 15 21.19 -2.03 15.32
N ASP A 16 22.44 -2.12 14.87
CA ASP A 16 23.01 -1.25 13.85
C ASP A 16 22.35 -1.51 12.48
N THR A 17 21.38 -0.68 12.11
CA THR A 17 20.66 -0.74 10.82
C THR A 17 21.21 0.28 9.83
N THR A 18 22.53 0.47 9.81
CA THR A 18 23.28 1.44 9.00
C THR A 18 22.86 1.45 7.52
N ASP A 19 22.54 0.29 6.95
CA ASP A 19 22.12 0.14 5.54
C ASP A 19 20.62 0.41 5.30
N LEU A 20 19.79 0.51 6.35
CA LEU A 20 18.36 0.85 6.27
C LEU A 20 18.07 2.32 6.60
N ARG A 21 19.13 3.15 6.70
CA ARG A 21 19.08 4.56 7.16
C ARG A 21 18.63 5.58 6.13
N ASP A 22 18.34 5.20 4.89
CA ASP A 22 17.79 6.17 3.96
C ASP A 22 16.36 6.53 4.39
N GLU A 23 16.18 7.77 4.85
CA GLU A 23 14.90 8.33 5.26
C GLU A 23 13.83 8.17 4.16
N ASN A 24 14.25 8.18 2.90
CA ASN A 24 13.38 7.89 1.75
C ASN A 24 12.89 6.44 1.75
N PHE A 25 13.78 5.47 1.98
CA PHE A 25 13.42 4.06 2.05
C PHE A 25 12.42 3.80 3.18
N LEU A 26 12.61 4.44 4.33
CA LEU A 26 11.68 4.32 5.46
C LEU A 26 10.30 4.91 5.15
N CYS A 27 10.26 6.06 4.48
CA CYS A 27 9.01 6.64 3.97
C CYS A 27 8.33 5.71 2.98
N GLU A 28 9.08 5.09 2.06
CA GLU A 28 8.54 4.13 1.09
C GLU A 28 7.97 2.89 1.78
N MET A 29 8.66 2.35 2.79
CA MET A 29 8.18 1.22 3.56
C MET A 29 6.90 1.53 4.33
N ALA A 30 6.81 2.72 4.93
CA ALA A 30 5.60 3.18 5.62
C ALA A 30 4.42 3.31 4.65
N PHE A 31 4.65 3.93 3.48
CA PHE A 31 3.64 4.04 2.43
C PHE A 31 3.14 2.66 1.97
N LEU A 32 4.05 1.72 1.69
CA LEU A 32 3.68 0.36 1.29
C LEU A 32 2.91 -0.36 2.40
N CYS A 33 3.25 -0.14 3.67
CA CYS A 33 2.52 -0.73 4.79
C CYS A 33 1.06 -0.27 4.82
N ASP A 34 0.84 1.04 4.71
CA ASP A 34 -0.51 1.63 4.72
C ASP A 34 -1.33 1.19 3.51
N ILE A 35 -0.76 1.24 2.30
CA ILE A 35 -1.43 0.78 1.07
C ILE A 35 -1.79 -0.71 1.14
N THR A 36 -0.88 -1.54 1.65
CA THR A 36 -1.14 -2.98 1.79
C THR A 36 -2.28 -3.24 2.79
N SER A 37 -2.37 -2.46 3.86
CA SER A 37 -3.47 -2.55 4.82
C SER A 37 -4.82 -2.24 4.14
N HIS A 38 -4.88 -1.15 3.38
CA HIS A 38 -6.08 -0.76 2.62
C HIS A 38 -6.49 -1.81 1.58
N LEU A 39 -5.52 -2.36 0.85
CA LEU A 39 -5.75 -3.44 -0.11
C LEU A 39 -6.25 -4.72 0.57
N ASN A 40 -5.76 -5.04 1.77
CA ASN A 40 -6.23 -6.18 2.54
C ASN A 40 -7.70 -5.99 2.96
N VAL A 41 -8.08 -4.80 3.41
CA VAL A 41 -9.49 -4.48 3.73
C VAL A 41 -10.38 -4.64 2.50
N MET A 42 -9.98 -4.08 1.35
CA MET A 42 -10.72 -4.26 0.10
C MET A 42 -10.82 -5.75 -0.27
N ASN A 43 -9.73 -6.51 -0.14
CA ASN A 43 -9.73 -7.93 -0.45
C ASN A 43 -10.67 -8.72 0.47
N LEU A 44 -10.68 -8.45 1.78
CA LEU A 44 -11.62 -9.09 2.71
C LEU A 44 -13.08 -8.77 2.36
N GLN A 45 -13.35 -7.53 1.93
CA GLN A 45 -14.66 -7.15 1.41
C GLN A 45 -15.01 -8.03 0.19
N LEU A 46 -14.10 -8.16 -0.78
CA LEU A 46 -14.34 -8.97 -1.98
C LEU A 46 -14.54 -10.47 -1.70
N GLN A 47 -13.91 -11.01 -0.65
CA GLN A 47 -14.00 -12.44 -0.27
C GLN A 47 -15.23 -12.80 0.59
N GLY A 48 -16.11 -11.84 0.90
CA GLY A 48 -17.32 -12.12 1.67
C GLY A 48 -18.24 -13.14 1.01
N ARG A 49 -18.78 -14.10 1.78
CA ARG A 49 -19.74 -15.11 1.28
C ARG A 49 -20.99 -14.43 0.70
N GLY A 50 -21.44 -14.90 -0.46
CA GLY A 50 -22.70 -14.46 -1.09
C GLY A 50 -22.64 -13.18 -1.93
N ARG A 51 -21.45 -12.65 -2.23
CA ARG A 51 -21.27 -11.45 -3.07
C ARG A 51 -21.58 -11.75 -4.54
N VAL A 52 -22.50 -11.01 -5.13
CA VAL A 52 -22.72 -11.03 -6.58
C VAL A 52 -21.67 -10.18 -7.30
N ILE A 53 -21.44 -10.42 -8.59
CA ILE A 53 -20.42 -9.72 -9.39
C ILE A 53 -20.60 -8.20 -9.34
N SER A 54 -21.84 -7.71 -9.30
CA SER A 54 -22.16 -6.28 -9.17
C SER A 54 -21.64 -5.68 -7.86
N ASP A 55 -21.70 -6.41 -6.75
CA ASP A 55 -21.22 -5.94 -5.45
C ASP A 55 -19.69 -5.88 -5.41
N MET A 56 -19.03 -6.88 -6.03
CA MET A 56 -17.58 -6.90 -6.18
C MET A 56 -17.11 -5.72 -7.03
N TYR A 57 -17.79 -5.48 -8.16
CA TYR A 57 -17.50 -4.34 -9.03
C TYR A 57 -17.68 -2.99 -8.30
N SER A 58 -18.78 -2.82 -7.57
CA SER A 58 -19.04 -1.63 -6.75
C SER A 58 -17.97 -1.45 -5.66
N THR A 59 -17.49 -2.53 -5.04
CA THR A 59 -16.39 -2.50 -4.06
C THR A 59 -15.10 -1.98 -4.69
N VAL A 60 -14.74 -2.48 -5.88
CA VAL A 60 -13.54 -2.03 -6.61
C VAL A 60 -13.68 -0.56 -7.04
N GLN A 61 -14.86 -0.14 -7.50
CA GLN A 61 -15.08 1.26 -7.89
C GLN A 61 -15.03 2.21 -6.69
N ALA A 62 -15.64 1.84 -5.57
CA ALA A 62 -15.53 2.63 -4.35
C ALA A 62 -14.07 2.74 -3.88
N PHE A 63 -13.27 1.68 -4.00
CA PHE A 63 -11.85 1.73 -3.68
C PHE A 63 -11.07 2.66 -4.62
N LYS A 64 -11.39 2.68 -5.93
CA LYS A 64 -10.79 3.64 -6.87
C LYS A 64 -11.09 5.08 -6.50
N THR A 65 -12.34 5.39 -6.15
CA THR A 65 -12.72 6.72 -5.68
C THR A 65 -11.93 7.10 -4.43
N LYS A 66 -11.70 6.15 -3.51
CA LYS A 66 -10.82 6.37 -2.34
C LYS A 66 -9.38 6.65 -2.75
N LEU A 67 -8.81 5.89 -3.68
CA LEU A 67 -7.44 6.14 -4.16
C LEU A 67 -7.28 7.54 -4.78
N SER A 68 -8.27 7.99 -5.57
CA SER A 68 -8.25 9.36 -6.13
C SER A 68 -8.36 10.43 -5.04
N LEU A 69 -9.20 10.22 -4.02
CA LEU A 69 -9.27 11.13 -2.87
C LEU A 69 -7.94 11.16 -2.11
N TRP A 70 -7.36 10.00 -1.84
CA TRP A 70 -6.08 9.87 -1.13
C TRP A 70 -4.92 10.47 -1.91
N GLU A 71 -4.93 10.36 -3.24
CA GLU A 71 -3.95 11.02 -4.10
C GLU A 71 -3.96 12.54 -3.88
N THR A 72 -5.14 13.16 -3.93
CA THR A 72 -5.30 14.60 -3.75
C THR A 72 -4.96 15.03 -2.32
N GLN A 73 -5.32 14.22 -1.32
CA GLN A 73 -4.94 14.45 0.08
C GLN A 73 -3.43 14.30 0.29
N MET A 74 -2.81 13.29 -0.31
CA MET A 74 -1.37 13.05 -0.23
C MET A 74 -0.58 14.24 -0.80
N ARG A 75 -0.99 14.81 -1.93
CA ARG A 75 -0.37 16.03 -2.48
C ARG A 75 -0.45 17.25 -1.56
N LYS A 76 -1.47 17.31 -0.71
CA LYS A 76 -1.64 18.33 0.34
C LYS A 76 -1.01 17.92 1.67
N GLU A 77 -0.25 16.83 1.68
CA GLU A 77 0.35 16.21 2.86
C GLU A 77 -0.63 15.86 3.97
N ASN A 78 -1.89 15.62 3.62
CA ASN A 78 -2.90 15.12 4.54
C ASN A 78 -2.75 13.60 4.66
N LEU A 79 -2.10 13.16 5.74
CA LEU A 79 -1.79 11.76 6.02
C LEU A 79 -2.82 11.07 6.92
N SER A 80 -4.05 11.60 7.04
CA SER A 80 -5.08 11.07 7.94
C SER A 80 -5.47 9.60 7.68
N HIS A 81 -5.24 9.09 6.47
CA HIS A 81 -5.45 7.69 6.10
C HIS A 81 -4.16 6.86 6.01
N PHE A 82 -3.03 7.45 6.40
CA PHE A 82 -1.68 6.88 6.28
C PHE A 82 -0.94 6.98 7.64
N PRO A 83 -1.37 6.21 8.66
CA PRO A 83 -0.82 6.32 10.01
C PRO A 83 0.68 5.95 10.08
N SER A 84 1.15 5.01 9.26
CA SER A 84 2.57 4.66 9.20
C SER A 84 3.36 5.83 8.60
N CYS A 85 2.88 6.44 7.51
CA CYS A 85 3.50 7.62 6.93
C CYS A 85 3.52 8.81 7.89
N GLN A 86 2.42 9.03 8.62
CA GLN A 86 2.33 10.09 9.62
C GLN A 86 3.41 9.91 10.70
N THR A 87 3.51 8.70 11.25
CA THR A 87 4.55 8.36 12.24
C THR A 87 5.95 8.60 11.70
N MET A 88 6.21 8.23 10.44
CA MET A 88 7.53 8.45 9.83
C MET A 88 7.83 9.93 9.60
N LYS A 89 6.85 10.71 9.12
CA LYS A 89 6.99 12.16 8.93
C LYS A 89 7.32 12.88 10.25
N GLU A 90 6.68 12.46 11.35
CA GLU A 90 6.94 13.02 12.68
C GLU A 90 8.35 12.64 13.20
N LYS A 91 8.84 11.44 12.88
CA LYS A 91 10.18 10.97 13.29
C LYS A 91 11.34 11.55 12.48
N LEU A 92 11.15 11.79 11.19
CA LEU A 92 12.21 12.15 10.25
C LEU A 92 12.31 13.67 10.03
N SER A 93 12.27 14.45 11.12
CA SER A 93 12.12 15.92 11.15
C SER A 93 13.05 16.76 10.23
N THR A 94 14.07 16.14 9.63
CA THR A 94 15.05 16.74 8.73
C THR A 94 14.80 16.52 7.22
N ALA A 95 14.06 15.49 6.82
CA ALA A 95 13.78 15.20 5.40
C ALA A 95 12.42 15.70 4.92
N VAL A 96 12.38 16.11 3.65
CA VAL A 96 11.14 16.37 2.92
C VAL A 96 10.43 15.04 2.68
N PHE A 97 9.24 14.87 3.25
CA PHE A 97 8.41 13.71 3.00
C PHE A 97 8.00 13.67 1.50
N PRO A 98 8.22 12.57 0.77
CA PRO A 98 8.02 12.49 -0.69
C PRO A 98 6.54 12.32 -1.09
N SER A 99 5.69 13.25 -0.61
CA SER A 99 4.24 13.26 -0.80
C SER A 99 3.82 13.22 -2.27
N ALA A 100 4.48 14.01 -3.14
CA ALA A 100 4.18 14.04 -4.57
C ALA A 100 4.44 12.68 -5.24
N GLN A 101 5.55 12.03 -4.92
CA GLN A 101 5.90 10.71 -5.46
C GLN A 101 4.89 9.64 -5.03
N PHE A 102 4.42 9.70 -3.78
CA PHE A 102 3.42 8.77 -3.27
C PHE A 102 2.02 9.01 -3.86
N ALA A 103 1.67 10.27 -4.13
CA ALA A 103 0.47 10.61 -4.87
C ALA A 103 0.50 10.04 -6.31
N ASP A 104 1.64 10.11 -7.00
CA ASP A 104 1.77 9.52 -8.33
C ASP A 104 1.64 7.99 -8.29
N LYS A 105 2.24 7.33 -7.28
CA LYS A 105 2.07 5.89 -7.05
C LYS A 105 0.61 5.51 -6.79
N LEU A 106 -0.16 6.34 -6.05
CA LEU A 106 -1.60 6.15 -5.85
C LEU A 106 -2.39 6.25 -7.16
N ASN A 107 -2.05 7.22 -8.00
CA ASN A 107 -2.68 7.41 -9.31
C ASN A 107 -2.41 6.21 -10.25
N ILE A 108 -1.16 5.72 -10.28
CA ILE A 108 -0.78 4.51 -11.03
C ILE A 108 -1.57 3.29 -10.53
N LEU A 109 -1.67 3.10 -9.21
CA LEU A 109 -2.44 2.01 -8.62
C LEU A 109 -3.93 2.08 -9.00
N ALA A 110 -4.52 3.29 -9.03
CA ALA A 110 -5.90 3.48 -9.46
C ALA A 110 -6.09 3.15 -10.95
N ALA A 111 -5.11 3.52 -11.80
CA ALA A 111 -5.10 3.21 -13.23
C ALA A 111 -4.96 1.71 -13.50
N ASP A 112 -4.09 1.01 -12.79
CA ASP A 112 -3.91 -0.44 -12.94
C ASP A 112 -5.20 -1.20 -12.59
N LEU A 113 -5.95 -0.75 -11.58
CA LEU A 113 -7.27 -1.30 -11.26
C LEU A 113 -8.31 -1.05 -12.37
N LEU A 114 -8.11 -0.10 -13.29
CA LEU A 114 -8.97 0.11 -14.48
C LEU A 114 -8.67 -0.88 -15.61
N THR A 115 -7.46 -1.43 -15.69
CA THR A 115 -7.08 -2.41 -16.72
C THR A 115 -7.60 -3.82 -16.44
N LEU A 116 -8.08 -4.08 -15.22
CA LEU A 116 -8.81 -5.29 -14.85
C LEU A 116 -10.17 -5.30 -15.57
N LYS A 117 -10.18 -5.65 -16.86
CA LYS A 117 -11.41 -5.99 -17.57
C LYS A 117 -12.03 -7.21 -16.87
N PRO A 118 -13.36 -7.23 -16.63
CA PRO A 118 -14.07 -8.47 -16.32
C PRO A 118 -13.98 -9.36 -17.55
N LYS A 119 -12.90 -10.16 -17.67
CA LYS A 119 -12.89 -11.26 -18.61
C LYS A 119 -13.89 -12.28 -18.06
N ASN A 120 -14.90 -12.59 -18.88
CA ASN A 120 -15.87 -13.66 -18.67
C ASN A 120 -15.20 -14.85 -17.98
N ALA A 121 -15.77 -15.28 -16.85
CA ALA A 121 -15.25 -16.22 -15.85
C ALA A 121 -14.36 -15.61 -14.74
N GLY A 122 -15.03 -15.04 -13.72
CA GLY A 122 -14.55 -14.98 -12.35
C GLY A 122 -13.46 -13.96 -12.04
N PHE A 123 -13.81 -12.92 -11.27
CA PHE A 123 -12.81 -12.17 -10.50
C PHE A 123 -12.22 -13.11 -9.43
N ASN A 124 -11.17 -13.86 -9.78
CA ASN A 124 -10.45 -14.64 -8.80
C ASN A 124 -9.55 -13.69 -8.01
N CYS A 125 -10.06 -13.15 -6.89
CA CYS A 125 -9.31 -12.29 -5.97
C CYS A 125 -7.97 -12.91 -5.54
N SER A 126 -7.88 -14.25 -5.54
CA SER A 126 -6.64 -14.97 -5.29
C SER A 126 -5.56 -14.67 -6.32
N ALA A 127 -5.89 -14.45 -7.60
CA ALA A 127 -4.91 -14.18 -8.66
C ALA A 127 -4.29 -12.79 -8.56
N ILE A 128 -5.07 -11.77 -8.14
CA ILE A 128 -4.57 -10.40 -7.92
C ILE A 128 -3.71 -10.37 -6.65
N LEU A 129 -4.16 -11.03 -5.59
CA LEU A 129 -3.35 -11.22 -4.39
C LEU A 129 -2.07 -12.00 -4.69
N LEU A 130 -2.12 -13.08 -5.47
CA LEU A 130 -0.93 -13.85 -5.87
C LEU A 130 0.01 -13.02 -6.73
N GLN A 131 -0.47 -12.15 -7.62
CA GLN A 131 0.41 -11.27 -8.38
C GLN A 131 1.08 -10.20 -7.51
N LEU A 132 0.35 -9.62 -6.54
CA LEU A 132 0.88 -8.61 -5.64
C LEU A 132 1.80 -9.21 -4.57
N THR A 133 1.46 -10.39 -4.02
CA THR A 133 2.33 -11.12 -3.09
C THR A 133 3.52 -11.73 -3.79
N TRP A 134 3.39 -12.23 -5.02
CA TRP A 134 4.53 -12.71 -5.82
C TRP A 134 5.47 -11.57 -6.21
N LYS A 135 4.96 -10.39 -6.60
CA LYS A 135 5.82 -9.21 -6.83
C LYS A 135 6.53 -8.77 -5.54
N ALA A 136 5.82 -8.73 -4.41
CA ALA A 136 6.43 -8.42 -3.12
C ALA A 136 7.47 -9.47 -2.67
N HIS A 137 7.20 -10.76 -2.91
CA HIS A 137 8.09 -11.88 -2.62
C HIS A 137 9.32 -11.84 -3.54
N HIS A 138 9.16 -11.56 -4.82
CA HIS A 138 10.29 -11.50 -5.76
C HIS A 138 11.22 -10.31 -5.49
N GLN A 139 10.71 -9.19 -4.97
CA GLN A 139 11.55 -8.10 -4.44
C GLN A 139 12.39 -8.54 -3.23
N THR A 140 11.89 -9.46 -2.39
CA THR A 140 12.62 -9.97 -1.21
C THR A 140 13.75 -10.97 -1.53
N TYR A 141 13.75 -11.64 -2.69
CA TYR A 141 14.83 -12.58 -3.09
C TYR A 141 15.92 -11.98 -3.98
N LYS A 142 15.87 -10.68 -4.26
CA LYS A 142 17.02 -9.97 -4.89
C LYS A 142 18.14 -9.62 -3.88
N TRP A 143 17.96 -9.98 -2.61
CA TRP A 143 18.91 -9.73 -1.51
C TRP A 143 19.34 -11.02 -0.78
N SER A 144 19.35 -12.15 -1.49
CA SER A 144 20.02 -13.39 -1.06
C SER A 144 21.20 -13.71 -1.97
#